data_AF-A0A0C2WT77-F1
#
_entry.id   AF-A0A0C2WT77-F1
#
_cell.length_a   1.000
_cell.length_b   1.000
_cell.length_c   1.000
_cell.angle_alpha   90.00
_cell.angle_beta   90.00
_cell.angle_gamma   90.00
#
_symmetry.space_group_name_H-M   'P 1'
#
loop_
_entity.id
_entity.type
_entity.pdbx_description
1 polymer ?
#
loop_
_entity_poly.entity_id
_entity_poly.type
_entity_poly.pdbx_seq_one_letter_code
_entity_poly.pdbx_strand_id
1 'polypeptide(L)'
;MSDYIVLVHGDLLTKERIESIQASRQIEETPKRRTQYVLPLMGLFHFKMACADAFWKIWILPKEGRLDCNSLWQHIGILRAAESNKFNGKPGFHRVHDIIHQDLQALILDCWRVEVKSQNSSWNSLNEFAASNPTWGLIVKMSEDIVKKFVATTESVEAQCAKSMADRDICFENQTLRNRDELLYVDLSLAMNEGDVGRVEASFLPWINIFKAVGKHKYAAHTMRFMYYMRSVYPEDLKKIIRQNWLCNPTGQRKGFRAIDWLVERINWYLKVFHAGSGPTRTIKRVINESPLIEIY
;
A
#
# COMPACT_ATOMS: atom_id res chain seq x y z
N MET A 1 -17.51 -20.12 -22.49
CA MET A 1 -17.44 -19.17 -21.35
C MET A 1 -18.76 -18.42 -21.28
N SER A 2 -19.12 -17.82 -20.14
CA SER A 2 -20.28 -16.94 -20.08
C SER A 2 -19.98 -15.66 -20.86
N ASP A 3 -20.93 -15.14 -21.64
CA ASP A 3 -20.79 -13.87 -22.38
C ASP A 3 -20.66 -12.66 -21.43
N TYR A 4 -21.04 -12.86 -20.16
CA TYR A 4 -21.02 -11.85 -19.11
C TYR A 4 -20.20 -12.34 -17.91
N ILE A 5 -19.47 -11.41 -17.29
CA ILE A 5 -18.76 -11.60 -16.03
C ILE A 5 -19.23 -10.56 -15.01
N VAL A 6 -19.18 -10.92 -13.74
CA VAL A 6 -19.41 -10.02 -12.61
C VAL A 6 -18.11 -9.93 -11.82
N LEU A 7 -17.45 -8.79 -11.88
CA LEU A 7 -16.30 -8.52 -11.03
C LEU A 7 -16.79 -8.23 -9.61
N VAL A 8 -16.23 -8.93 -8.63
CA VAL A 8 -16.56 -8.73 -7.21
C VAL A 8 -15.32 -8.23 -6.48
N HIS A 9 -15.41 -7.02 -5.94
CA HIS A 9 -14.38 -6.43 -5.10
C HIS A 9 -14.78 -6.54 -3.63
N GLY A 10 -13.81 -6.79 -2.77
CA GLY A 10 -14.03 -6.84 -1.33
C GLY A 10 -12.76 -7.18 -0.58
N ASP A 11 -12.93 -7.45 0.71
CA ASP A 11 -11.87 -7.97 1.54
C ASP A 11 -11.46 -9.38 1.11
N LEU A 12 -10.38 -9.88 1.72
CA LEU A 12 -9.85 -11.20 1.37
C LEU A 12 -10.83 -12.33 1.72
N LEU A 13 -11.62 -12.17 2.78
CA LEU A 13 -12.60 -13.18 3.18
C LEU A 13 -13.70 -13.30 2.13
N THR A 14 -14.15 -12.21 1.53
CA THR A 14 -15.13 -12.20 0.43
C THR A 14 -14.64 -13.06 -0.73
N LYS A 15 -13.37 -12.89 -1.12
CA LYS A 15 -12.73 -13.70 -2.16
C LYS A 15 -12.66 -15.19 -1.78
N GLU A 16 -12.21 -15.51 -0.57
CA GLU A 16 -12.16 -16.90 -0.08
C GLU A 16 -13.55 -17.57 -0.10
N ARG A 17 -14.61 -16.84 0.26
CA ARG A 17 -15.99 -17.35 0.24
C ARG A 17 -16.50 -17.63 -1.17
N ILE A 18 -16.24 -16.73 -2.12
CA ILE A 18 -16.63 -16.93 -3.52
C ILE A 18 -15.87 -18.11 -4.12
N GLU A 19 -14.55 -18.20 -3.89
CA GLU A 19 -13.74 -19.33 -4.34
C GLU A 19 -14.22 -20.66 -3.73
N SER A 20 -14.64 -20.66 -2.46
CA SER A 20 -15.21 -21.85 -1.81
C SER A 20 -16.54 -22.29 -2.45
N ILE A 21 -17.42 -21.35 -2.81
CA ILE A 21 -18.68 -21.66 -3.53
C ILE A 21 -18.36 -22.24 -4.92
N GLN A 22 -17.41 -21.65 -5.63
CA GLN A 22 -16.99 -22.16 -6.94
C GLN A 22 -16.40 -23.56 -6.84
N ALA A 23 -15.57 -23.80 -5.82
CA ALA A 23 -14.98 -25.11 -5.54
C ALA A 23 -16.04 -26.18 -5.25
N SER A 24 -17.02 -25.87 -4.39
CA SER A 24 -18.09 -26.83 -4.04
C SER A 24 -19.00 -27.16 -5.22
N ARG A 25 -19.07 -26.27 -6.21
CA ARG A 25 -19.92 -26.42 -7.40
C ARG A 25 -19.17 -26.95 -8.60
N GLN A 26 -17.90 -27.38 -8.48
CA GLN A 26 -17.09 -27.81 -9.63
C GLN A 26 -17.70 -28.96 -10.46
N ILE A 27 -18.52 -29.82 -9.85
CA ILE A 27 -19.20 -30.95 -10.49
C ILE A 27 -20.39 -30.55 -11.35
N GLU A 28 -20.86 -29.30 -11.26
CA GLU A 28 -22.02 -28.83 -11.99
C GLU A 28 -21.77 -28.79 -13.50
N GLU A 29 -22.77 -29.22 -14.27
CA GLU A 29 -22.67 -29.43 -15.72
C GLU A 29 -22.28 -28.16 -16.50
N THR A 30 -22.81 -27.00 -16.12
CA THR A 30 -22.63 -25.76 -16.89
C THR A 30 -21.74 -24.74 -16.16
N PRO A 31 -20.93 -23.94 -16.88
CA PRO A 31 -20.16 -22.83 -16.29
C PRO A 31 -20.99 -21.88 -15.41
N LYS A 32 -22.25 -21.64 -15.81
CA LYS A 32 -23.19 -20.81 -15.07
C LYS A 32 -23.56 -21.45 -13.72
N ARG A 33 -23.90 -22.76 -13.70
CA ARG A 33 -24.15 -23.50 -12.46
C ARG A 33 -22.89 -23.64 -11.60
N ARG A 34 -21.69 -23.61 -12.20
CA ARG A 34 -20.40 -23.53 -11.50
C ARG A 34 -20.05 -22.14 -10.96
N THR A 35 -20.90 -21.13 -11.19
CA THR A 35 -20.67 -19.73 -10.79
C THR A 35 -19.38 -19.12 -11.35
N GLN A 36 -18.89 -19.61 -12.49
CA GLN A 36 -17.62 -19.15 -13.10
C GLN A 36 -17.68 -17.71 -13.63
N TYR A 37 -18.89 -17.18 -13.83
CA TYR A 37 -19.08 -15.78 -14.24
C TYR A 37 -18.80 -14.79 -13.11
N VAL A 38 -18.76 -15.23 -11.84
CA VAL A 38 -18.42 -14.38 -10.69
C VAL A 38 -16.90 -14.40 -10.52
N LEU A 39 -16.25 -13.26 -10.73
CA LEU A 39 -14.80 -13.16 -10.65
C LEU A 39 -14.40 -12.32 -9.43
N PRO A 40 -13.94 -12.95 -8.33
CA PRO A 40 -13.49 -12.20 -7.17
C PRO A 40 -12.10 -11.61 -7.43
N LEU A 41 -12.01 -10.28 -7.33
CA LEU A 41 -10.77 -9.53 -7.47
C LEU A 41 -10.19 -9.17 -6.09
N MET A 42 -8.87 -9.04 -6.04
CA MET A 42 -8.20 -8.55 -4.83
C MET A 42 -8.60 -7.08 -4.60
N GLY A 43 -9.14 -6.76 -3.43
CA GLY A 43 -9.39 -5.38 -3.04
C GLY A 43 -8.09 -4.60 -2.84
N LEU A 44 -7.85 -3.55 -3.63
CA LEU A 44 -6.61 -2.77 -3.54
C LEU A 44 -6.56 -1.90 -2.28
N PHE A 45 -7.71 -1.49 -1.74
CA PHE A 45 -7.74 -0.81 -0.45
C PHE A 45 -7.29 -1.74 0.68
N HIS A 46 -7.83 -2.97 0.72
CA HIS A 46 -7.39 -3.98 1.68
C HIS A 46 -5.95 -4.43 1.46
N PHE A 47 -5.47 -4.49 0.20
CA PHE A 47 -4.07 -4.72 -0.11
C PHE A 47 -3.18 -3.63 0.49
N LYS A 48 -3.52 -2.34 0.26
CA LYS A 48 -2.80 -1.20 0.85
C LYS A 48 -2.85 -1.21 2.39
N MET A 49 -3.96 -1.62 2.99
CA MET A 49 -4.04 -1.84 4.44
C MET A 49 -3.11 -2.95 4.92
N ALA A 50 -3.01 -4.04 4.17
CA ALA A 50 -2.09 -5.13 4.47
C ALA A 50 -0.62 -4.69 4.34
N CYS A 51 -0.28 -3.86 3.37
CA CYS A 51 1.03 -3.22 3.21
C CYS A 51 1.40 -2.37 4.43
N ALA A 52 0.49 -1.52 4.90
CA ALA A 52 0.70 -0.71 6.10
C ALA A 52 0.87 -1.59 7.36
N ASP A 53 0.05 -2.63 7.52
CA ASP A 53 0.20 -3.58 8.63
C ASP A 53 1.54 -4.33 8.58
N ALA A 54 2.01 -4.70 7.38
CA ALA A 54 3.34 -5.29 7.20
C ALA A 54 4.46 -4.32 7.57
N PHE A 55 4.36 -3.05 7.17
CA PHE A 55 5.31 -2.01 7.54
C PHE A 55 5.39 -1.83 9.06
N TRP A 56 4.25 -1.74 9.74
CA TRP A 56 4.19 -1.71 11.21
C TRP A 56 4.86 -2.93 11.85
N LYS A 57 4.65 -4.14 11.30
CA LYS A 57 5.29 -5.37 11.79
C LYS A 57 6.82 -5.38 11.63
N ILE A 58 7.38 -4.63 10.69
CA ILE A 58 8.83 -4.55 10.46
C ILE A 58 9.44 -3.47 11.36
N TRP A 59 8.90 -2.25 11.31
CA TRP A 59 9.59 -1.05 11.81
C TRP A 59 9.13 -0.58 13.19
N ILE A 60 7.98 -1.06 13.68
CA ILE A 60 7.37 -0.58 14.92
C ILE A 60 7.16 -1.73 15.91
N LEU A 61 6.59 -2.85 15.49
CA LEU A 61 6.24 -3.95 16.40
C LEU A 61 7.44 -4.54 17.15
N PRO A 62 8.59 -4.84 16.50
CA PRO A 62 9.77 -5.35 17.21
C PRO A 62 10.32 -4.29 18.16
N LYS A 63 10.63 -4.65 19.40
CA LYS A 63 11.13 -3.69 20.40
C LYS A 63 12.58 -3.32 20.13
N GLU A 64 13.33 -4.26 19.59
CA GLU A 64 14.73 -4.15 19.22
C GLU A 64 14.94 -3.08 18.14
N GLY A 65 13.99 -2.97 17.20
CA GLY A 65 13.98 -1.94 16.15
C GLY A 65 13.67 -0.52 16.63
N ARG A 66 13.40 -0.33 17.94
CA ARG A 66 13.08 1.00 18.53
C ARG A 66 14.26 1.63 19.26
N LEU A 67 15.37 0.89 19.39
CA LEU A 67 16.51 1.28 20.22
C LEU A 67 17.44 2.25 19.49
N ASP A 68 17.44 2.23 18.16
CA ASP A 68 18.21 3.15 17.34
C ASP A 68 17.71 4.60 17.51
N CYS A 69 18.65 5.54 17.59
CA CYS A 69 18.37 6.96 17.77
C CYS A 69 17.65 7.59 16.56
N ASN A 70 17.77 6.96 15.39
CA ASN A 70 17.10 7.34 14.15
C ASN A 70 16.00 6.33 13.75
N SER A 71 15.49 5.56 14.72
CA SER A 71 14.38 4.64 14.47
C SER A 71 13.07 5.39 14.22
N LEU A 72 12.18 4.76 13.46
CA LEU A 72 10.83 5.25 13.26
C LEU A 72 10.08 5.48 14.59
N TRP A 73 10.45 4.72 15.64
CA TRP A 73 9.88 4.92 16.98
C TRP A 73 10.22 6.30 17.56
N GLN A 74 11.48 6.74 17.43
CA GLN A 74 11.88 8.09 17.85
C GLN A 74 11.14 9.15 17.02
N HIS A 75 10.99 8.90 15.71
CA HIS A 75 10.30 9.82 14.81
C HIS A 75 8.81 9.93 15.14
N ILE A 76 8.15 8.83 15.49
CA ILE A 76 6.77 8.84 16.02
C ILE A 76 6.65 9.71 17.28
N GLY A 77 7.66 9.66 18.16
CA GLY A 77 7.72 10.50 19.37
C GLY A 77 7.72 12.00 19.06
N ILE A 78 8.25 12.40 17.90
CA ILE A 78 8.28 13.79 17.42
C ILE A 78 7.01 14.12 16.62
N LEU A 79 6.75 13.34 15.57
CA LEU A 79 5.68 13.58 14.58
C LEU A 79 4.28 13.41 15.18
N ARG A 80 4.11 12.50 16.13
CA ARG A 80 2.82 12.18 16.77
C ARG A 80 2.96 12.01 18.28
N ALA A 81 3.65 12.95 18.94
CA ALA A 81 3.92 12.92 20.38
C ALA A 81 2.70 12.52 21.23
N ALA A 82 1.53 13.13 20.98
CA ALA A 82 0.29 12.89 21.70
C ALA A 82 -0.35 11.49 21.47
N GLU A 83 0.08 10.76 20.43
CA GLU A 83 -0.47 9.46 20.06
C GLU A 83 0.58 8.33 20.08
N SER A 84 1.83 8.62 20.44
CA SER A 84 2.94 7.66 20.50
C SER A 84 2.57 6.34 21.19
N ASN A 85 1.88 6.42 22.33
CA ASN A 85 1.41 5.25 23.08
C ASN A 85 0.46 4.33 22.29
N LYS A 86 -0.27 4.85 21.29
CA LYS A 86 -1.17 4.05 20.45
C LYS A 86 -0.39 3.14 19.48
N PHE A 87 0.90 3.39 19.27
CA PHE A 87 1.78 2.56 18.45
C PHE A 87 2.41 1.38 19.21
N ASN A 88 2.25 1.31 20.53
CA ASN A 88 2.68 0.14 21.32
C ASN A 88 1.83 -1.11 21.03
N GLY A 89 0.57 -0.92 20.64
CA GLY A 89 -0.34 -1.98 20.20
C GLY A 89 -0.47 -2.01 18.68
N LYS A 90 -1.68 -2.33 18.20
CA LYS A 90 -2.03 -2.24 16.77
C LYS A 90 -2.64 -0.85 16.47
N PRO A 91 -1.90 0.11 15.90
CA PRO A 91 -2.33 1.51 15.78
C PRO A 91 -3.49 1.75 14.80
N GLY A 92 -3.81 0.76 13.97
CA GLY A 92 -4.82 0.84 12.91
C GLY A 92 -4.26 1.46 11.62
N PHE A 93 -4.97 1.23 10.52
CA PHE A 93 -4.50 1.59 9.17
C PHE A 93 -4.13 3.08 9.03
N HIS A 94 -5.04 3.98 9.39
CA HIS A 94 -4.83 5.42 9.17
C HIS A 94 -3.58 5.95 9.89
N ARG A 95 -3.34 5.53 11.14
CA ARG A 95 -2.15 5.98 11.88
C ARG A 95 -0.85 5.55 11.23
N VAL A 96 -0.80 4.31 10.74
CA VAL A 96 0.38 3.79 10.04
C VAL A 96 0.53 4.43 8.66
N HIS A 97 -0.58 4.62 7.94
CA HIS A 97 -0.59 5.31 6.66
C HIS A 97 0.01 6.72 6.76
N ASP A 98 -0.47 7.49 7.74
CA ASP A 98 -0.02 8.87 7.96
C ASP A 98 1.46 8.92 8.36
N ILE A 99 1.90 8.07 9.30
CA ILE A 99 3.29 8.13 9.78
C ILE A 99 4.29 7.77 8.67
N ILE A 100 3.97 6.79 7.82
CA ILE A 100 4.84 6.45 6.67
C ILE A 100 5.01 7.67 5.76
N HIS A 101 3.92 8.42 5.48
CA HIS A 101 3.98 9.59 4.61
C HIS A 101 4.75 10.74 5.27
N GLN A 102 4.51 10.99 6.55
CA GLN A 102 5.16 12.07 7.31
C GLN A 102 6.65 11.79 7.50
N ASP A 103 7.02 10.57 7.87
CA ASP A 103 8.42 10.19 8.07
C ASP A 103 9.20 10.30 6.77
N LEU A 104 8.71 9.68 5.69
CA LEU A 104 9.37 9.72 4.40
C LEU A 104 9.52 11.15 3.87
N GLN A 105 8.50 12.00 4.03
CA GLN A 105 8.60 13.39 3.59
C GLN A 105 9.73 14.14 4.30
N ALA A 106 9.87 13.95 5.62
CA ALA A 106 10.97 14.56 6.38
C ALA A 106 12.33 13.97 5.98
N LEU A 107 12.42 12.65 5.82
CA LEU A 107 13.64 11.94 5.47
C LEU A 107 14.14 12.30 4.07
N ILE A 108 13.25 12.42 3.09
CA ILE A 108 13.62 12.84 1.74
C ILE A 108 14.16 14.28 1.75
N LEU A 109 13.55 15.19 2.50
CA LEU A 109 14.08 16.55 2.66
C LEU A 109 15.46 16.56 3.32
N ASP A 110 15.71 15.68 4.28
CA ASP A 110 17.04 15.55 4.89
C ASP A 110 18.07 14.97 3.91
N CYS A 111 17.70 13.97 3.11
CA CYS A 111 18.55 13.45 2.04
C CYS A 111 18.92 14.54 1.03
N TRP A 112 17.96 15.39 0.65
CA TRP A 112 18.22 16.56 -0.18
C TRP A 112 19.19 17.54 0.49
N ARG A 113 19.01 17.83 1.79
CA ARG A 113 19.91 18.71 2.54
C ARG A 113 21.34 18.20 2.52
N VAL A 114 21.54 16.90 2.72
CA VAL A 114 22.86 16.26 2.68
C VAL A 114 23.44 16.29 1.25
N GLU A 115 22.64 15.96 0.24
CA GLU A 115 23.09 15.93 -1.16
C GLU A 115 23.52 17.31 -1.64
N VAL A 116 22.70 18.34 -1.39
CA VAL A 116 22.99 19.74 -1.72
C VAL A 116 24.35 20.16 -1.20
N LYS A 117 24.63 19.89 0.09
CA LYS A 117 25.90 20.24 0.72
C LYS A 117 27.08 19.49 0.10
N SER A 118 26.86 18.27 -0.39
CA SER A 118 27.89 17.46 -1.05
C SER A 118 28.22 17.96 -2.47
N GLN A 119 27.26 18.56 -3.16
CA GLN A 119 27.46 19.11 -4.51
C GLN A 119 28.19 20.46 -4.47
N ASN A 120 27.89 21.29 -3.47
CA ASN A 120 28.58 22.55 -3.26
C ASN A 120 28.59 22.92 -1.77
N SER A 121 29.79 23.07 -1.21
CA SER A 121 29.97 23.44 0.20
C SER A 121 29.45 24.83 0.55
N SER A 122 29.20 25.70 -0.44
CA SER A 122 28.55 26.99 -0.21
C SER A 122 27.03 26.89 -0.06
N TRP A 123 26.41 25.76 -0.40
CA TRP A 123 24.98 25.52 -0.18
C TRP A 123 24.77 24.81 1.16
N ASN A 124 24.53 25.60 2.20
CA ASN A 124 24.32 25.14 3.57
C ASN A 124 22.85 24.86 3.89
N SER A 125 21.92 25.24 3.01
CA SER A 125 20.48 24.97 3.17
C SER A 125 19.77 24.71 1.84
N LEU A 126 18.58 24.09 1.93
CA LEU A 126 17.69 23.93 0.77
C LEU A 126 17.24 25.28 0.19
N ASN A 127 17.13 26.33 1.02
CA ASN A 127 16.76 27.67 0.57
C ASN A 127 17.86 28.31 -0.28
N GLU A 128 19.14 28.14 0.10
CA GLU A 128 20.28 28.63 -0.68
C GLU A 128 20.40 27.88 -2.02
N PHE A 129 20.19 26.56 -2.00
CA PHE A 129 20.12 25.78 -3.23
C PHE A 129 18.99 26.25 -4.14
N ALA A 130 17.77 26.44 -3.62
CA ALA A 130 16.65 26.95 -4.41
C ALA A 130 16.95 28.36 -4.98
N ALA A 131 17.57 29.24 -4.18
CA ALA A 131 17.96 30.58 -4.61
C ALA A 131 19.05 30.57 -5.70
N SER A 132 19.85 29.51 -5.81
CA SER A 132 20.80 29.33 -6.91
C SER A 132 20.16 29.06 -8.27
N ASN A 133 18.83 28.89 -8.31
CA ASN A 133 18.04 28.58 -9.50
C ASN A 133 18.58 27.36 -10.27
N PRO A 134 18.62 26.17 -9.63
CA PRO A 134 19.25 24.99 -10.19
C PRO A 134 18.52 24.52 -11.45
N THR A 135 19.28 24.04 -12.43
CA THR A 135 18.69 23.49 -13.65
C THR A 135 17.90 22.22 -13.35
N TRP A 136 16.86 21.94 -14.16
CA TRP A 136 16.10 20.69 -14.04
C TRP A 136 17.00 19.44 -14.16
N GLY A 137 18.00 19.47 -15.06
CA GLY A 137 18.96 18.37 -15.21
C GLY A 137 19.78 18.12 -13.94
N LEU A 138 20.16 19.19 -13.21
CA LEU A 138 20.84 19.04 -11.91
C LEU A 138 19.91 18.43 -10.86
N ILE A 139 18.66 18.88 -10.78
CA ILE A 139 17.66 18.33 -9.85
C ILE A 139 17.46 16.84 -10.11
N VAL A 140 17.28 16.43 -11.37
CA VAL A 140 17.12 15.01 -11.73
C VAL A 140 18.35 14.20 -11.32
N LYS A 141 19.55 14.66 -11.69
CA LYS A 141 20.81 14.00 -11.32
C LYS A 141 20.94 13.83 -9.80
N MET A 142 20.69 14.88 -9.03
CA MET A 142 20.74 14.83 -7.56
C MET A 142 19.71 13.88 -6.99
N SER A 143 18.51 13.81 -7.57
CA SER A 143 17.48 12.84 -7.13
C SER A 143 17.92 11.39 -7.35
N GLU A 144 18.60 11.09 -8.46
CA GLU A 144 19.17 9.77 -8.72
C GLU A 144 20.31 9.46 -7.77
N ASP A 145 21.17 10.44 -7.48
CA ASP A 145 22.27 10.31 -6.52
C ASP A 145 21.74 10.07 -5.10
N ILE A 146 20.65 10.74 -4.71
CA ILE A 146 19.94 10.50 -3.45
C ILE A 146 19.45 9.06 -3.36
N VAL A 147 18.79 8.56 -4.41
CA VAL A 147 18.30 7.16 -4.43
C VAL A 147 19.47 6.19 -4.30
N LYS A 148 20.57 6.40 -5.05
CA LYS A 148 21.76 5.53 -5.00
C LYS A 148 22.42 5.51 -3.62
N LYS A 149 22.44 6.65 -2.90
CA LYS A 149 23.10 6.79 -1.60
C LYS A 149 22.22 6.34 -0.44
N PHE A 150 20.93 6.68 -0.47
CA PHE A 150 20.05 6.63 0.70
C PHE A 150 18.93 5.59 0.61
N VAL A 151 18.85 4.81 -0.47
CA VAL A 151 17.86 3.74 -0.62
C VAL A 151 18.58 2.40 -0.77
N ALA A 152 18.27 1.45 0.11
CA ALA A 152 18.93 0.16 0.12
C ALA A 152 18.63 -0.68 -1.13
N THR A 153 19.67 -1.30 -1.69
CA THR A 153 19.61 -2.33 -2.73
C THR A 153 20.15 -3.65 -2.18
N THR A 154 19.94 -4.75 -2.91
CA THR A 154 20.55 -6.05 -2.53
C THR A 154 22.07 -5.92 -2.42
N GLU A 155 22.71 -5.31 -3.41
CA GLU A 155 24.16 -5.10 -3.44
C GLU A 155 24.64 -4.24 -2.27
N SER A 156 23.93 -3.15 -1.95
CA SER A 156 24.33 -2.28 -0.85
C SER A 156 24.22 -3.00 0.50
N VAL A 157 23.18 -3.81 0.70
CA VAL A 157 22.99 -4.58 1.94
C VAL A 157 24.03 -5.68 2.06
N GLU A 158 24.31 -6.44 1.00
CA GLU A 158 25.33 -7.49 0.99
C GLU A 158 26.72 -6.92 1.30
N ALA A 159 27.07 -5.77 0.71
CA ALA A 159 28.33 -5.09 0.97
C ALA A 159 28.50 -4.67 2.44
N GLN A 160 27.42 -4.25 3.11
CA GLN A 160 27.48 -3.92 4.54
C GLN A 160 27.53 -5.17 5.42
N CYS A 161 26.77 -6.22 5.08
CA CYS A 161 26.80 -7.50 5.79
C CYS A 161 28.16 -8.20 5.72
N ALA A 162 28.98 -7.91 4.72
CA ALA A 162 30.34 -8.44 4.59
C ALA A 162 31.35 -7.75 5.55
N LYS A 163 31.02 -6.60 6.12
CA LYS A 163 31.89 -5.87 7.05
C LYS A 163 31.79 -6.43 8.47
N SER A 164 32.83 -6.18 9.28
CA SER A 164 32.78 -6.47 10.71
C SER A 164 31.74 -5.58 11.40
N MET A 165 31.16 -6.03 12.52
CA MET A 165 30.17 -5.24 13.26
C MET A 165 30.72 -3.88 13.71
N ALA A 166 32.03 -3.77 13.97
CA ALA A 166 32.67 -2.53 14.41
C ALA A 166 32.76 -1.47 13.31
N ASP A 167 32.75 -1.88 12.04
CA ASP A 167 32.90 -0.99 10.87
C ASP A 167 31.54 -0.61 10.24
N ARG A 168 30.45 -1.05 10.86
CA ARG A 168 29.09 -0.89 10.34
C ARG A 168 28.38 0.28 10.99
N ASP A 169 27.88 1.19 10.16
CA ASP A 169 26.94 2.22 10.59
C ASP A 169 25.52 1.64 10.59
N ILE A 170 25.19 0.93 11.66
CA ILE A 170 23.89 0.24 11.80
C ILE A 170 22.71 1.23 11.70
N CYS A 171 22.89 2.46 12.18
CA CYS A 171 21.86 3.50 12.12
C CYS A 171 21.57 3.88 10.67
N PHE A 172 22.63 4.15 9.89
CA PHE A 172 22.50 4.44 8.47
C PHE A 172 21.96 3.25 7.67
N GLU A 173 22.43 2.04 7.95
CA GLU A 173 21.92 0.83 7.31
C GLU A 173 20.41 0.65 7.53
N ASN A 174 19.94 0.78 8.78
CA ASN A 174 18.52 0.73 9.10
C ASN A 174 17.73 1.84 8.39
N GLN A 175 18.29 3.04 8.29
CA GLN A 175 17.67 4.17 7.59
C GLN A 175 17.51 3.88 6.09
N THR A 176 18.53 3.37 5.41
CA THR A 176 18.45 3.07 3.97
C THR A 176 17.43 1.96 3.66
N LEU A 177 17.32 0.97 4.54
CA LEU A 177 16.30 -0.08 4.46
C LEU A 177 14.89 0.50 4.68
N ARG A 178 14.73 1.38 5.66
CA ARG A 178 13.44 2.04 5.93
C ARG A 178 13.01 2.92 4.76
N ASN A 179 13.91 3.74 4.22
CA ASN A 179 13.66 4.56 3.04
C ASN A 179 13.13 3.73 1.86
N ARG A 180 13.73 2.56 1.60
CA ARG A 180 13.27 1.62 0.56
C ARG A 180 11.82 1.19 0.79
N ASP A 181 11.50 0.76 2.01
CA ASP A 181 10.18 0.22 2.33
C ASP A 181 9.09 1.32 2.35
N GLU A 182 9.43 2.51 2.84
CA GLU A 182 8.55 3.68 2.82
C GLU A 182 8.27 4.15 1.40
N LEU A 183 9.31 4.25 0.55
CA LEU A 183 9.16 4.59 -0.87
C LEU A 183 8.26 3.59 -1.59
N LEU A 184 8.42 2.29 -1.33
CA LEU A 184 7.56 1.25 -1.90
C LEU A 184 6.09 1.44 -1.52
N TYR A 185 5.80 1.86 -0.28
CA TYR A 185 4.44 2.12 0.19
C TYR A 185 3.85 3.42 -0.36
N VAL A 186 4.64 4.49 -0.39
CA VAL A 186 4.21 5.79 -0.91
C VAL A 186 4.02 5.74 -2.42
N ASP A 187 4.89 5.05 -3.16
CA ASP A 187 4.74 4.82 -4.60
C ASP A 187 3.44 4.08 -4.92
N LEU A 188 3.14 2.98 -4.20
CA LEU A 188 1.86 2.27 -4.31
C LEU A 188 0.67 3.22 -4.07
N SER A 189 0.77 4.08 -3.05
CA SER A 189 -0.29 5.04 -2.73
C SER A 189 -0.49 6.08 -3.83
N LEU A 190 0.60 6.57 -4.42
CA LEU A 190 0.57 7.52 -5.53
C LEU A 190 0.01 6.86 -6.79
N ALA A 191 0.49 5.67 -7.14
CA ALA A 191 0.01 4.90 -8.29
C ALA A 191 -1.50 4.66 -8.23
N MET A 192 -2.01 4.25 -7.06
CA MET A 192 -3.46 4.09 -6.84
C MET A 192 -4.23 5.39 -7.01
N ASN A 193 -3.72 6.51 -6.49
CA ASN A 193 -4.39 7.81 -6.60
C ASN A 193 -4.35 8.35 -8.03
N GLU A 194 -3.27 8.09 -8.78
CA GLU A 194 -3.09 8.49 -10.18
C GLU A 194 -3.86 7.59 -11.16
N GLY A 195 -4.37 6.45 -10.71
CA GLY A 195 -5.04 5.48 -11.59
C GLY A 195 -4.06 4.60 -12.37
N ASP A 196 -2.77 4.61 -12.03
CA ASP A 196 -1.73 3.85 -12.71
C ASP A 196 -1.70 2.40 -12.20
N VAL A 197 -2.53 1.55 -12.82
CA VAL A 197 -2.60 0.13 -12.50
C VAL A 197 -1.30 -0.60 -12.83
N GLY A 198 -0.52 -0.13 -13.81
CA GLY A 198 0.76 -0.74 -14.16
C GLY A 198 1.78 -0.63 -13.02
N ARG A 199 1.91 0.56 -12.42
CA ARG A 199 2.73 0.78 -11.22
C ARG A 199 2.21 0.01 -10.00
N VAL A 200 0.89 -0.09 -9.84
CA VAL A 200 0.30 -0.93 -8.79
C VAL A 200 0.74 -2.39 -8.96
N GLU A 201 0.61 -2.97 -10.16
CA GLU A 201 1.03 -4.35 -10.44
C GLU A 201 2.54 -4.55 -10.25
N ALA A 202 3.37 -3.56 -10.62
CA ALA A 202 4.82 -3.60 -10.44
C ALA A 202 5.23 -3.72 -8.97
N SER A 203 4.43 -3.16 -8.04
CA SER A 203 4.70 -3.22 -6.60
C SER A 203 4.46 -4.61 -5.97
N PHE A 204 3.74 -5.51 -6.65
CA PHE A 204 3.28 -6.76 -6.04
C PHE A 204 4.40 -7.72 -5.66
N LEU A 205 5.43 -7.86 -6.48
CA LEU A 205 6.50 -8.81 -6.22
C LEU A 205 7.28 -8.46 -4.92
N PRO A 206 7.73 -7.20 -4.72
CA PRO A 206 8.27 -6.77 -3.44
C PRO A 206 7.33 -7.04 -2.25
N TRP A 207 6.04 -6.68 -2.39
CA TRP A 207 5.06 -6.88 -1.32
C TRP A 207 4.78 -8.36 -1.00
N ILE A 208 4.81 -9.26 -1.99
CA ILE A 208 4.69 -10.71 -1.76
C ILE A 208 5.82 -11.21 -0.86
N ASN A 209 7.05 -10.78 -1.11
CA ASN A 209 8.22 -11.16 -0.30
C ASN A 209 8.09 -10.61 1.13
N ILE A 210 7.73 -9.35 1.27
CA ILE A 210 7.48 -8.71 2.57
C ILE A 210 6.37 -9.45 3.32
N PHE A 211 5.23 -9.74 2.68
CA PHE A 211 4.13 -10.46 3.29
C PHE A 211 4.50 -11.85 3.77
N LYS A 212 5.35 -12.58 3.02
CA LYS A 212 5.88 -13.87 3.49
C LYS A 212 6.73 -13.69 4.74
N ALA A 213 7.63 -12.70 4.76
CA ALA A 213 8.51 -12.43 5.90
C ALA A 213 7.75 -12.04 7.17
N VAL A 214 6.68 -11.23 7.06
CA VAL A 214 5.91 -10.75 8.22
C VAL A 214 4.72 -11.64 8.63
N GLY A 215 4.65 -12.86 8.09
CA GLY A 215 3.60 -13.83 8.41
C GLY A 215 2.21 -13.50 7.83
N LYS A 216 2.12 -12.68 6.78
CA LYS A 216 0.88 -12.39 6.03
C LYS A 216 0.71 -13.34 4.84
N HIS A 217 0.85 -14.65 5.10
CA HIS A 217 0.90 -15.70 4.07
C HIS A 217 -0.31 -15.71 3.13
N LYS A 218 -1.51 -15.43 3.64
CA LYS A 218 -2.71 -15.36 2.80
C LYS A 218 -2.61 -14.24 1.74
N TYR A 219 -2.24 -13.03 2.16
CA TYR A 219 -2.05 -11.92 1.22
C TYR A 219 -0.94 -12.22 0.19
N ALA A 220 0.17 -12.82 0.62
CA ALA A 220 1.21 -13.27 -0.29
C ALA A 220 0.68 -14.28 -1.32
N ALA A 221 -0.01 -15.33 -0.88
CA ALA A 221 -0.54 -16.38 -1.73
C ALA A 221 -1.57 -15.85 -2.73
N HIS A 222 -2.50 -15.00 -2.28
CA HIS A 222 -3.52 -14.43 -3.16
C HIS A 222 -2.95 -13.43 -4.17
N THR A 223 -1.99 -12.59 -3.77
CA THR A 223 -1.34 -11.65 -4.70
C THR A 223 -0.54 -12.42 -5.75
N MET A 224 0.22 -13.44 -5.33
CA MET A 224 0.98 -14.31 -6.24
C MET A 224 0.07 -15.06 -7.22
N ARG A 225 -1.06 -15.60 -6.72
CA ARG A 225 -2.07 -16.25 -7.56
C ARG A 225 -2.65 -15.24 -8.56
N PHE A 226 -3.01 -14.03 -8.12
CA PHE A 226 -3.52 -13.00 -9.01
C PHE A 226 -2.53 -12.65 -10.12
N MET A 227 -1.25 -12.45 -9.80
CA MET A 227 -0.19 -12.21 -10.80
C MET A 227 -0.10 -13.35 -11.82
N TYR A 228 -0.12 -14.61 -11.36
CA TYR A 228 -0.11 -15.77 -12.25
C TYR A 228 -1.32 -15.77 -13.19
N TYR A 229 -2.52 -15.45 -12.68
CA TYR A 229 -3.72 -15.44 -13.50
C TYR A 229 -3.70 -14.32 -14.55
N MET A 230 -3.29 -13.11 -14.16
CA MET A 230 -3.11 -11.99 -15.09
C MET A 230 -2.04 -12.26 -16.14
N ARG A 231 -0.99 -13.02 -15.80
CA ARG A 231 0.08 -13.35 -16.75
C ARG A 231 -0.31 -14.46 -17.72
N SER A 232 -0.86 -15.56 -17.20
CA SER A 232 -0.87 -16.85 -17.90
C SER A 232 -2.25 -17.49 -18.05
N VAL A 233 -3.30 -17.00 -17.38
CA VAL A 233 -4.61 -17.69 -17.35
C VAL A 233 -5.71 -16.88 -18.04
N TYR A 234 -5.83 -15.59 -17.75
CA TYR A 234 -6.89 -14.78 -18.32
C TYR A 234 -6.62 -14.43 -19.79
N PRO A 235 -7.64 -14.40 -20.66
CA PRO A 235 -7.50 -13.83 -22.00
C PRO A 235 -7.27 -12.31 -21.93
N GLU A 236 -6.65 -11.74 -22.96
CA GLU A 236 -6.26 -10.31 -22.97
C GLU A 236 -7.44 -9.35 -22.75
N ASP A 237 -8.59 -9.64 -23.34
CA ASP A 237 -9.80 -8.82 -23.13
C ASP A 237 -10.23 -8.79 -21.65
N LEU A 238 -10.16 -9.94 -20.97
CA LEU A 238 -10.46 -10.02 -19.55
C LEU A 238 -9.42 -9.28 -18.71
N LYS A 239 -8.12 -9.37 -19.05
CA LYS A 239 -7.07 -8.61 -18.36
C LYS A 239 -7.33 -7.11 -18.46
N LYS A 240 -7.70 -6.63 -19.65
CA LYS A 240 -8.06 -5.23 -19.89
C LYS A 240 -9.26 -4.80 -19.05
N ILE A 241 -10.33 -5.60 -19.04
CA ILE A 241 -11.53 -5.34 -18.24
C ILE A 241 -11.19 -5.26 -16.75
N ILE A 242 -10.40 -6.20 -16.22
CA ILE A 242 -9.97 -6.21 -14.81
C ILE A 242 -9.20 -4.94 -14.47
N ARG A 243 -8.18 -4.58 -15.28
CA ARG A 243 -7.36 -3.39 -15.05
C ARG A 243 -8.17 -2.10 -15.11
N GLN A 244 -9.13 -2.01 -16.02
CA GLN A 244 -10.01 -0.83 -16.15
C GLN A 244 -11.00 -0.67 -14.99
N ASN A 245 -11.30 -1.75 -14.26
CA ASN A 245 -12.30 -1.76 -13.19
C ASN A 245 -11.69 -1.92 -11.79
N TRP A 246 -10.38 -1.73 -11.64
CA TRP A 246 -9.74 -1.92 -10.33
C TRP A 246 -9.74 -0.66 -9.46
N LEU A 247 -9.65 0.48 -10.13
CA LEU A 247 -9.67 1.82 -9.58
C LEU A 247 -10.77 2.60 -10.31
N CYS A 248 -11.41 3.53 -9.61
CA CYS A 248 -12.35 4.48 -10.19
C CYS A 248 -12.04 5.87 -9.66
N ASN A 249 -12.48 6.93 -10.33
CA ASN A 249 -12.30 8.30 -9.86
C ASN A 249 -13.67 8.95 -9.58
N PRO A 250 -14.21 8.80 -8.36
CA PRO A 250 -15.52 9.35 -8.00
C PRO A 250 -15.60 10.88 -8.12
N THR A 251 -14.45 11.56 -8.02
CA THR A 251 -14.40 13.03 -7.98
C THR A 251 -14.17 13.67 -9.34
N GLY A 252 -13.72 12.89 -10.34
CA GLY A 252 -13.22 13.41 -11.61
C GLY A 252 -11.91 14.22 -11.51
N GLN A 253 -11.36 14.43 -10.31
CA GLN A 253 -10.19 15.29 -10.09
C GLN A 253 -8.88 14.53 -10.29
N ARG A 254 -7.80 15.27 -10.60
CA ARG A 254 -6.44 14.70 -10.63
C ARG A 254 -6.11 14.09 -9.28
N LYS A 255 -5.49 12.90 -9.27
CA LYS A 255 -5.20 12.11 -8.05
C LYS A 255 -6.45 11.67 -7.25
N GLY A 256 -7.62 11.70 -7.89
CA GLY A 256 -8.91 11.33 -7.30
C GLY A 256 -9.26 9.85 -7.37
N PHE A 257 -8.40 8.99 -7.95
CA PHE A 257 -8.69 7.56 -8.05
C PHE A 257 -8.70 6.88 -6.69
N ARG A 258 -9.62 5.94 -6.51
CA ARG A 258 -9.80 5.09 -5.33
C ARG A 258 -10.07 3.66 -5.78
N ALA A 259 -9.63 2.71 -4.96
CA ALA A 259 -9.96 1.31 -5.19
C ALA A 259 -11.46 1.06 -5.08
N ILE A 260 -11.99 0.13 -5.88
CA ILE A 260 -13.44 -0.17 -5.82
C ILE A 260 -13.85 -0.70 -4.44
N ASP A 261 -13.02 -1.53 -3.80
CA ASP A 261 -13.32 -2.04 -2.45
C ASP A 261 -13.31 -0.92 -1.39
N TRP A 262 -12.62 0.20 -1.61
CA TRP A 262 -12.76 1.39 -0.75
C TRP A 262 -14.16 2.00 -0.82
N LEU A 263 -14.75 2.05 -2.02
CA LEU A 263 -16.12 2.51 -2.19
C LEU A 263 -17.14 1.55 -1.58
N VAL A 264 -16.90 0.24 -1.74
CA VAL A 264 -17.72 -0.78 -1.08
C VAL A 264 -17.68 -0.58 0.45
N GLU A 265 -16.52 -0.29 1.02
CA GLU A 265 -16.42 0.03 2.46
C GLU A 265 -17.14 1.33 2.84
N ARG A 266 -17.12 2.35 1.97
CA ARG A 266 -17.91 3.58 2.18
C ARG A 266 -19.42 3.28 2.21
N ILE A 267 -19.90 2.46 1.28
CA ILE A 267 -21.31 2.03 1.23
C ILE A 267 -21.65 1.20 2.47
N ASN A 268 -20.78 0.28 2.87
CA ASN A 268 -20.93 -0.51 4.09
C ASN A 268 -21.05 0.37 5.33
N TRP A 269 -20.26 1.44 5.41
CA TRP A 269 -20.32 2.40 6.51
C TRP A 269 -21.65 3.15 6.55
N TYR A 270 -22.12 3.70 5.42
CA TYR A 270 -23.43 4.33 5.34
C TYR A 270 -24.56 3.37 5.76
N LEU A 271 -24.56 2.15 5.20
CA LEU A 271 -25.54 1.13 5.56
C LEU A 271 -25.54 0.83 7.05
N LYS A 272 -24.36 0.58 7.64
CA LYS A 272 -24.25 0.05 9.01
C LYS A 272 -24.34 1.12 10.11
N VAL A 273 -23.94 2.34 9.81
CA VAL A 273 -23.78 3.41 10.80
C VAL A 273 -24.91 4.45 10.70
N PHE A 274 -25.31 4.84 9.49
CA PHE A 274 -26.35 5.87 9.31
C PHE A 274 -27.73 5.26 9.13
N HIS A 275 -27.84 4.29 8.23
CA HIS A 275 -29.14 3.80 7.76
C HIS A 275 -29.66 2.56 8.49
N ALA A 276 -28.80 1.82 9.20
CA ALA A 276 -29.20 0.59 9.88
C ALA A 276 -30.16 0.81 11.06
N GLY A 277 -30.33 2.04 11.55
CA GLY A 277 -31.01 2.30 12.82
C GLY A 277 -30.23 1.81 14.03
N SER A 278 -30.82 1.91 15.22
CA SER A 278 -30.20 1.52 16.49
C SER A 278 -31.08 0.52 17.26
N GLY A 279 -30.43 -0.27 18.13
CA GLY A 279 -31.11 -1.22 19.03
C GLY A 279 -32.05 -2.18 18.28
N PRO A 280 -33.32 -2.33 18.73
CA PRO A 280 -34.30 -3.23 18.11
C PRO A 280 -34.62 -2.92 16.65
N THR A 281 -34.38 -1.69 16.18
CA THR A 281 -34.68 -1.29 14.80
C THR A 281 -33.60 -1.70 13.80
N ARG A 282 -32.47 -2.24 14.28
CA ARG A 282 -31.36 -2.74 13.46
C ARG A 282 -31.69 -4.08 12.83
N THR A 283 -32.49 -4.04 11.77
CA THR A 283 -32.96 -5.23 11.04
C THR A 283 -32.48 -5.22 9.60
N ILE A 284 -32.30 -6.42 9.01
CA ILE A 284 -31.95 -6.57 7.58
C ILE A 284 -33.01 -5.88 6.70
N LYS A 285 -34.30 -6.02 7.06
CA LYS A 285 -35.41 -5.39 6.33
C LYS A 285 -35.24 -3.87 6.24
N ARG A 286 -34.86 -3.22 7.36
CA ARG A 286 -34.58 -1.78 7.38
C ARG A 286 -33.38 -1.43 6.51
N VAL A 287 -32.27 -2.16 6.65
CA VAL A 287 -31.06 -1.94 5.84
C VAL A 287 -31.38 -2.03 4.34
N ILE A 288 -32.21 -2.99 3.93
CA ILE A 288 -32.67 -3.12 2.54
C ILE A 288 -33.52 -1.91 2.13
N ASN A 289 -34.50 -1.52 2.95
CA ASN A 289 -35.39 -0.40 2.65
C ASN A 289 -34.64 0.93 2.49
N GLU A 290 -33.59 1.14 3.27
CA GLU A 290 -32.81 2.39 3.30
C GLU A 290 -31.65 2.36 2.30
N SER A 291 -31.25 1.18 1.80
CA SER A 291 -30.14 1.05 0.85
C SER A 291 -30.25 1.91 -0.43
N PRO A 292 -31.45 2.20 -1.00
CA PRO A 292 -31.57 3.08 -2.16
C PRO A 292 -31.23 4.55 -1.85
N LEU A 293 -31.17 4.95 -0.57
CA LEU A 293 -30.80 6.32 -0.17
C LEU A 293 -29.29 6.58 -0.25
N ILE A 294 -28.49 5.54 -0.44
CA ILE A 294 -27.03 5.66 -0.50
C ILE A 294 -26.65 6.06 -1.92
N GLU A 295 -26.35 7.34 -2.09
CA GLU A 295 -25.75 7.83 -3.33
C GLU A 295 -24.42 7.14 -3.58
N ILE A 296 -24.34 6.46 -4.72
CA ILE A 296 -23.12 5.76 -5.09
C ILE A 296 -22.19 6.77 -5.77
N TYR A 297 -22.68 7.57 -6.73
CA TYR A 297 -22.09 8.80 -7.31
C TYR A 297 -23.17 9.55 -8.07
#